data_AF-A0A8X6TE61-F1
#
_entry.id   AF-A0A8X6TE61-F1
#
_cell.length_a   1.000
_cell.length_b   1.000
_cell.length_c   1.000
_cell.angle_alpha   90.00
_cell.angle_beta   90.00
_cell.angle_gamma   90.00
#
_symmetry.space_group_name_H-M   'P 1'
#
loop_
_entity.id
_entity.type
_entity.pdbx_description
1 polymer ?
#
loop_
_entity_poly.entity_id
_entity_poly.type
_entity_poly.pdbx_seq_one_letter_code
_entity_poly.pdbx_strand_id
1 'polypeptide(L)'
;MDDSGLSSATETTSSLDDLDNKRTVDDDRIECSNSRYLDNILEVAVRHVTLLAESHLTESKSQFISRFTEVFKNTIEGNVTVNGLPWIINKDNLSTDEKQEQKQETTDALLSKLSNTLENTAHKRKHFPKQCCRVYSMQLKHERQNLKKAKIEHSISLSTTSFPRFLYSDTTNELSAVCENITLAQNQIQAQAETMHQKQKKIKIAHNILKEQKSDLGHLYDTGYTSE
;
A
#
# COMPACT_ATOMS: atom_id res chain seq x y z
N MET A 1 -58.53 -29.98 -13.28
CA MET A 1 -57.54 -29.77 -12.23
C MET A 1 -56.29 -30.46 -12.72
N ASP A 2 -55.30 -29.69 -13.14
CA ASP A 2 -53.89 -30.01 -13.01
C ASP A 2 -53.13 -28.75 -13.40
N ASP A 3 -52.33 -28.34 -12.42
CA ASP A 3 -51.57 -27.11 -12.30
C ASP A 3 -50.15 -27.42 -12.78
N SER A 4 -49.63 -26.68 -13.75
CA SER A 4 -48.25 -26.81 -14.24
C SER A 4 -47.82 -25.50 -14.86
N GLY A 5 -47.59 -24.50 -14.01
CA GLY A 5 -46.95 -23.25 -14.37
C GLY A 5 -45.51 -23.46 -14.82
N LEU A 6 -45.21 -23.11 -16.07
CA LEU A 6 -43.86 -22.73 -16.47
C LEU A 6 -43.62 -21.29 -16.01
N SER A 7 -43.13 -21.13 -14.78
CA SER A 7 -42.52 -19.87 -14.33
C SER A 7 -41.05 -19.89 -14.76
N SER A 8 -40.75 -19.21 -15.86
CA SER A 8 -39.38 -18.87 -16.25
C SER A 8 -38.76 -18.03 -15.15
N ALA A 9 -37.91 -18.63 -14.32
CA ALA A 9 -37.08 -17.91 -13.38
C ALA A 9 -36.13 -17.02 -14.19
N THR A 10 -36.45 -15.73 -14.29
CA THR A 10 -35.48 -14.70 -14.63
C THR A 10 -34.42 -14.72 -13.55
N GLU A 11 -33.28 -15.33 -13.86
CA GLU A 11 -32.03 -15.11 -13.15
C GLU A 11 -31.68 -13.63 -13.29
N THR A 12 -32.11 -12.83 -12.31
CA THR A 12 -31.52 -11.52 -12.09
C THR A 12 -30.12 -11.76 -11.54
N THR A 13 -29.17 -12.02 -12.45
CA THR A 13 -27.77 -11.77 -12.17
C THR A 13 -27.69 -10.28 -11.88
N SER A 14 -27.65 -9.90 -10.60
CA SER A 14 -27.22 -8.55 -10.22
C SER A 14 -25.77 -8.45 -10.68
N SER A 15 -25.59 -7.92 -11.90
CA SER A 15 -24.29 -7.60 -12.44
C SER A 15 -23.59 -6.74 -11.39
N LEU A 16 -22.43 -7.21 -10.97
CA LEU A 16 -21.54 -6.52 -10.05
C LEU A 16 -20.83 -5.35 -10.74
N ASP A 17 -21.24 -4.97 -11.97
CA ASP A 17 -20.54 -4.00 -12.83
C ASP A 17 -21.08 -2.57 -12.69
N ASP A 18 -22.16 -2.34 -11.92
CA ASP A 18 -22.75 -0.99 -11.78
C ASP A 18 -22.11 -0.11 -10.69
N LEU A 19 -20.96 -0.52 -10.14
CA LEU A 19 -20.26 0.21 -9.06
C LEU A 19 -19.04 1.02 -9.50
N ASP A 20 -18.70 1.06 -10.80
CA ASP A 20 -17.45 1.71 -11.26
C ASP A 20 -17.62 2.79 -12.33
N ASN A 21 -18.83 3.34 -12.51
CA ASN A 21 -19.05 4.39 -13.51
C ASN A 21 -18.93 5.83 -12.96
N LYS A 22 -18.02 6.04 -11.99
CA LYS A 22 -17.32 7.32 -11.86
C LYS A 22 -15.95 7.12 -12.49
N ARG A 23 -15.91 7.05 -13.83
CA ARG A 23 -14.71 7.47 -14.56
C ARG A 23 -14.51 8.93 -14.16
N THR A 24 -13.63 9.16 -13.18
CA THR A 24 -12.85 10.39 -13.13
C THR A 24 -12.41 10.63 -14.56
N VAL A 25 -12.65 11.83 -15.09
CA VAL A 25 -12.07 12.22 -16.38
C VAL A 25 -10.59 11.92 -16.25
N ASP A 26 -10.12 10.84 -16.88
CA ASP A 26 -8.73 10.45 -16.80
C ASP A 26 -7.99 11.60 -17.47
N ASP A 27 -7.23 12.31 -16.66
CA ASP A 27 -6.39 13.38 -17.16
C ASP A 27 -5.27 12.70 -17.96
N ASP A 28 -5.40 12.70 -19.29
CA ASP A 28 -4.43 12.10 -20.21
C ASP A 28 -3.05 12.80 -20.16
N ARG A 29 -2.93 13.90 -19.41
CA ARG A 29 -1.67 14.61 -19.19
C ARG A 29 -0.72 13.78 -18.31
N ILE A 30 0.57 13.88 -18.62
CA ILE A 30 1.61 13.17 -17.88
C ILE A 30 1.73 13.77 -16.47
N GLU A 31 1.44 12.98 -15.43
CA GLU A 31 1.62 13.41 -14.04
C GLU A 31 3.10 13.35 -13.63
N CYS A 32 3.64 14.50 -13.26
CA CYS A 32 4.96 14.67 -12.68
C CYS A 32 4.86 14.95 -11.19
N SER A 33 5.77 14.38 -10.39
CA SER A 33 5.80 14.61 -8.94
C SER A 33 6.58 15.88 -8.54
N ASN A 34 7.45 16.38 -9.43
CA ASN A 34 8.37 17.48 -9.12
C ASN A 34 8.56 18.41 -10.32
N SER A 35 8.14 19.67 -10.17
CA SER A 35 8.27 20.70 -11.21
C SER A 35 9.72 21.02 -11.57
N ARG A 36 10.66 20.85 -10.63
CA ARG A 36 12.08 21.16 -10.84
C ARG A 36 12.72 20.31 -11.94
N TYR A 37 12.24 19.08 -12.14
CA TYR A 37 12.73 18.25 -13.23
C TYR A 37 12.28 18.79 -14.60
N LEU A 38 11.07 19.33 -14.68
CA LEU A 38 10.57 19.96 -15.90
C LEU A 38 11.36 21.26 -16.19
N ASP A 39 11.69 22.03 -15.15
CA ASP A 39 12.55 23.22 -15.28
C ASP A 39 13.94 22.84 -15.82
N ASN A 40 14.55 21.78 -15.30
CA ASN A 40 15.85 21.27 -15.78
C ASN A 40 15.77 20.76 -17.22
N ILE A 41 14.67 20.09 -17.60
CA ILE A 41 14.45 19.63 -18.99
C ILE A 41 14.38 20.83 -19.93
N LEU A 42 13.63 21.87 -19.55
CA LEU A 42 13.56 23.12 -20.31
C LEU A 42 14.95 23.74 -20.46
N GLU A 43 15.73 23.83 -19.37
CA GLU A 43 17.08 24.39 -19.40
C GLU A 43 17.99 23.64 -20.38
N VAL A 44 17.96 22.30 -20.33
CA VAL A 44 18.76 21.45 -21.24
C VAL A 44 18.30 21.63 -22.68
N ALA A 45 16.99 21.64 -22.94
CA ALA A 45 16.44 21.84 -24.28
C ALA A 45 16.84 23.20 -24.86
N VAL A 46 16.67 24.28 -24.08
CA VAL A 46 17.08 25.63 -24.47
C VAL A 46 18.58 25.68 -24.73
N ARG A 47 19.42 25.06 -23.88
CA ARG A 47 20.88 25.00 -24.11
C ARG A 47 21.23 24.35 -25.45
N HIS A 48 20.61 23.22 -25.78
CA HIS A 48 20.86 22.53 -27.05
C HIS A 48 20.41 23.37 -28.25
N VAL A 49 19.26 24.03 -28.14
CA VAL A 49 18.77 24.92 -29.20
C VAL A 49 19.65 26.15 -29.35
N THR A 50 20.17 26.71 -28.26
CA THR A 50 21.13 27.82 -28.30
C THR A 50 22.40 27.40 -29.05
N LEU A 51 22.98 26.23 -28.75
CA LEU A 51 24.16 25.72 -29.46
C LEU A 51 23.88 25.52 -30.96
N LEU A 52 22.70 25.00 -31.31
CA LEU A 52 22.29 24.83 -32.70
C LEU A 52 22.09 26.18 -33.41
N ALA A 53 21.46 27.15 -32.74
CA ALA A 53 21.28 28.49 -33.28
C ALA A 53 22.62 29.21 -33.47
N GLU A 54 23.56 29.05 -32.54
CA GLU A 54 24.88 29.65 -32.63
C GLU A 54 25.71 29.10 -33.80
N SER A 55 25.58 27.81 -34.09
CA SER A 55 26.33 27.11 -35.11
C SER A 55 25.74 27.21 -36.52
N HIS A 56 24.42 27.42 -36.67
CA HIS A 56 23.75 27.33 -37.98
C HIS A 56 23.00 28.60 -38.40
N LEU A 57 22.64 29.49 -37.47
CA LEU A 57 21.98 30.75 -37.80
C LEU A 57 23.02 31.88 -37.83
N THR A 58 22.95 32.74 -38.84
CA THR A 58 23.79 33.93 -38.97
C THR A 58 23.13 35.16 -38.37
N GLU A 59 21.80 35.28 -38.48
CA GLU A 59 21.00 36.38 -37.93
C GLU A 59 19.81 35.86 -37.10
N SER A 60 19.17 36.74 -36.32
CA SER A 60 17.94 36.47 -35.55
C SER A 60 18.00 35.33 -34.50
N LYS A 61 19.20 34.96 -34.05
CA LYS A 61 19.44 33.89 -33.04
C LYS A 61 18.58 34.05 -31.78
N SER A 62 18.55 35.25 -31.20
CA SER A 62 17.80 35.53 -29.97
C SER A 62 16.29 35.35 -30.16
N GLN A 63 15.75 35.78 -31.30
CA GLN A 63 14.34 35.64 -31.64
C GLN A 63 13.98 34.17 -31.88
N PHE A 64 14.85 33.41 -32.56
CA PHE A 64 14.67 31.98 -32.75
C PHE A 64 14.65 31.21 -31.42
N ILE A 65 15.63 31.45 -30.54
CA ILE A 65 15.73 30.81 -29.23
C ILE A 65 14.51 31.18 -28.37
N SER A 66 14.11 32.45 -28.38
CA SER A 66 12.94 32.94 -27.65
C SER A 66 11.65 32.26 -28.14
N ARG A 67 11.45 32.17 -29.46
CA ARG A 67 10.27 31.53 -30.05
C ARG A 67 10.25 30.03 -29.80
N PHE A 68 11.39 29.36 -29.91
CA PHE A 68 11.52 27.95 -29.54
C PHE A 68 11.12 27.73 -28.08
N THR A 69 11.66 28.56 -27.18
CA THR A 69 11.38 28.47 -25.75
C THR A 69 9.88 28.60 -25.50
N GLU A 70 9.23 29.60 -26.07
CA GLU A 70 7.78 29.80 -25.93
C GLU A 70 6.97 28.59 -26.43
N VAL A 71 7.27 28.08 -27.63
CA VAL A 71 6.55 26.93 -28.21
C VAL A 71 6.77 25.66 -27.37
N PHE A 72 8.01 25.42 -26.93
CA PHE A 72 8.34 24.28 -26.10
C PHE A 72 7.59 24.33 -24.76
N LYS A 73 7.53 25.50 -24.12
CA LYS A 73 6.77 25.71 -22.88
C LYS A 73 5.30 25.40 -23.08
N ASN A 74 4.64 26.07 -24.02
CA ASN A 74 3.21 25.90 -24.28
C ASN A 74 2.84 24.44 -24.59
N THR A 75 3.74 23.72 -25.28
CA THR A 75 3.54 22.31 -25.58
C THR A 75 3.57 21.46 -24.32
N ILE A 76 4.52 21.68 -23.42
CA ILE A 76 4.66 20.87 -22.20
C ILE A 76 3.58 21.25 -21.17
N GLU A 77 3.27 22.54 -20.98
CA GLU A 77 2.21 23.00 -20.06
C GLU A 77 0.84 22.41 -20.42
N GLY A 78 0.54 22.26 -21.73
CA GLY A 78 -0.70 21.62 -22.19
C GLY A 78 -0.76 20.11 -22.01
N ASN A 79 0.37 19.44 -21.81
CA ASN A 79 0.47 17.96 -21.81
C ASN A 79 0.98 17.37 -20.50
N VAL A 80 1.38 18.19 -19.53
CA VAL A 80 2.00 17.76 -18.28
C VAL A 80 1.34 18.44 -17.09
N THR A 81 1.10 17.66 -16.04
CA THR A 81 0.68 18.17 -14.73
C THR A 81 1.76 17.91 -13.69
N VAL A 82 1.82 18.74 -12.66
CA VAL A 82 2.63 18.50 -11.47
C VAL A 82 1.70 18.24 -10.29
N ASN A 83 1.67 17.00 -9.79
CA ASN A 83 0.74 16.54 -8.74
C ASN A 83 -0.74 16.85 -9.06
N GLY A 84 -1.14 16.66 -10.33
CA GLY A 84 -2.51 16.93 -10.79
C GLY A 84 -2.84 18.39 -11.08
N LEU A 85 -1.84 19.29 -11.04
CA LEU A 85 -2.03 20.72 -11.34
C LEU A 85 -1.25 21.12 -12.60
N PRO A 86 -1.71 22.15 -13.34
CA PRO A 86 -0.96 22.66 -14.50
C PRO A 86 0.48 23.06 -14.12
N TRP A 87 1.45 22.65 -14.94
CA TRP A 87 2.81 23.18 -14.82
C TRP A 87 2.83 24.62 -15.34
N ILE A 88 3.38 25.55 -14.56
CA ILE A 88 3.52 26.97 -14.95
C ILE A 88 4.96 27.37 -14.69
N ILE A 89 5.66 27.83 -15.72
CA ILE A 89 7.05 28.28 -15.61
C ILE A 89 7.11 29.76 -15.22
N ASN A 90 8.04 30.10 -14.33
CA ASN A 90 8.27 31.42 -13.72
C ASN A 90 7.19 31.84 -12.70
N LYS A 91 7.16 31.17 -11.56
CA LYS A 91 6.39 31.60 -10.38
C LYS A 91 6.69 33.05 -9.94
N ASP A 92 7.87 33.55 -10.27
CA ASP A 92 8.32 34.87 -9.81
C ASP A 92 7.67 36.03 -10.57
N ASN A 93 7.28 35.83 -11.85
CA ASN A 93 6.68 36.86 -12.71
C ASN A 93 5.14 36.85 -12.75
N LEU A 94 4.48 35.97 -11.98
CA LEU A 94 3.02 35.93 -11.88
C LEU A 94 2.50 37.20 -11.17
N SER A 95 1.38 37.72 -11.67
CA SER A 95 0.59 38.75 -11.00
C SER A 95 0.19 38.28 -9.58
N THR A 96 -0.04 39.21 -8.66
CA THR A 96 -0.54 38.88 -7.31
C THR A 96 -1.82 38.06 -7.34
N ASP A 97 -2.67 38.31 -8.34
CA ASP A 97 -3.95 37.62 -8.50
C ASP A 97 -3.76 36.17 -8.99
N GLU A 98 -2.87 35.95 -9.95
CA GLU A 98 -2.53 34.61 -10.46
C GLU A 98 -1.83 33.75 -9.39
N LYS A 99 -1.00 34.38 -8.53
CA LYS A 99 -0.40 33.70 -7.37
C LYS A 99 -1.45 33.30 -6.33
N GLN A 100 -2.48 34.11 -6.15
CA GLN A 100 -3.57 33.85 -5.21
C GLN A 100 -4.48 32.74 -5.72
N GLU A 101 -4.85 32.78 -7.00
CA GLU A 101 -5.66 31.76 -7.67
C GLU A 101 -4.97 30.39 -7.63
N GLN A 102 -3.66 30.34 -7.91
CA GLN A 102 -2.88 29.10 -7.81
C GLN A 102 -2.80 28.54 -6.38
N LYS A 103 -2.66 29.42 -5.37
CA LYS A 103 -2.71 29.00 -3.96
C LYS A 103 -4.08 28.46 -3.60
N GLN A 104 -5.14 29.04 -4.12
CA GLN A 104 -6.50 28.57 -3.88
C GLN A 104 -6.73 27.21 -4.54
N GLU A 105 -6.40 27.05 -5.82
CA GLU A 105 -6.53 25.78 -6.55
C GLU A 105 -5.69 24.65 -5.92
N THR A 106 -4.45 24.93 -5.54
CA THR A 106 -3.59 23.96 -4.84
C THR A 106 -4.19 23.57 -3.49
N THR A 107 -4.71 24.52 -2.74
CA THR A 107 -5.34 24.27 -1.43
C THR A 107 -6.60 23.45 -1.60
N ASP A 108 -7.45 23.79 -2.56
CA ASP A 108 -8.71 23.08 -2.82
C ASP A 108 -8.46 21.66 -3.33
N ALA A 109 -7.47 21.45 -4.21
CA ALA A 109 -7.05 20.12 -4.66
C ALA A 109 -6.52 19.26 -3.50
N LEU A 110 -5.69 19.83 -2.63
CA LEU A 110 -5.16 19.14 -1.46
C LEU A 110 -6.27 18.81 -0.45
N LEU A 111 -7.20 19.73 -0.20
CA LEU A 111 -8.35 19.52 0.69
C LEU A 111 -9.29 18.45 0.14
N SER A 112 -9.54 18.43 -1.18
CA SER A 112 -10.31 17.37 -1.84
C SER A 112 -9.63 16.02 -1.67
N LYS A 113 -8.32 15.93 -1.93
CA LYS A 113 -7.53 14.69 -1.76
C LYS A 113 -7.53 14.21 -0.31
N LEU A 114 -7.41 15.13 0.64
CA LEU A 114 -7.51 14.84 2.07
C LEU A 114 -8.91 14.28 2.42
N SER A 115 -9.97 14.93 1.93
CA SER A 115 -11.36 14.51 2.15
C SER A 115 -11.60 13.09 1.63
N ASN A 116 -11.22 12.81 0.38
CA ASN A 116 -11.33 11.48 -0.21
C ASN A 116 -10.52 10.43 0.57
N THR A 117 -9.33 10.80 1.05
CA THR A 117 -8.49 9.90 1.85
C THR A 117 -9.14 9.59 3.21
N LEU A 118 -9.77 10.58 3.85
CA LEU A 118 -10.49 10.41 5.10
C LEU A 118 -11.72 9.52 4.90
N GLU A 119 -12.51 9.75 3.85
CA GLU A 119 -13.68 8.93 3.53
C GLU A 119 -13.28 7.47 3.27
N ASN A 120 -12.28 7.24 2.43
CA ASN A 120 -11.76 5.90 2.14
C ASN A 120 -11.23 5.20 3.39
N THR A 121 -10.53 5.94 4.25
CA THR A 121 -10.00 5.39 5.51
C THR A 121 -11.14 5.04 6.47
N ALA A 122 -12.15 5.89 6.60
CA ALA A 122 -13.32 5.64 7.43
C ALA A 122 -14.11 4.43 6.91
N HIS A 123 -14.29 4.33 5.59
CA HIS A 123 -14.93 3.19 4.94
C HIS A 123 -14.17 1.89 5.25
N LYS A 124 -12.84 1.87 5.06
CA LYS A 124 -12.00 0.70 5.39
C LYS A 124 -12.11 0.32 6.87
N ARG A 125 -12.07 1.29 7.80
CA ARG A 125 -12.23 1.03 9.24
C ARG A 125 -13.57 0.37 9.57
N LYS A 126 -14.65 0.76 8.88
CA LYS A 126 -16.01 0.24 9.12
C LYS A 126 -16.24 -1.14 8.50
N HIS A 127 -15.76 -1.35 7.27
CA HIS A 127 -16.16 -2.51 6.46
C HIS A 127 -15.10 -3.61 6.42
N PHE A 128 -13.81 -3.25 6.42
CA PHE A 128 -12.73 -4.22 6.23
C PHE A 128 -12.67 -5.28 7.35
N PRO A 129 -12.76 -4.92 8.66
CA PRO A 129 -12.77 -5.92 9.73
C PRO A 129 -13.94 -6.91 9.61
N LYS A 130 -15.13 -6.42 9.21
CA LYS A 130 -16.31 -7.26 9.02
C LYS A 130 -16.11 -8.27 7.88
N GLN A 131 -15.51 -7.83 6.78
CA GLN A 131 -15.19 -8.70 5.65
C GLN A 131 -14.14 -9.76 6.04
N CYS A 132 -13.06 -9.38 6.72
CA CYS A 132 -12.05 -10.32 7.21
C CYS A 132 -12.66 -11.37 8.14
N CYS A 133 -13.46 -10.96 9.13
CA CYS A 133 -14.13 -11.89 10.04
C CYS A 133 -15.08 -12.83 9.29
N ARG A 134 -15.81 -12.33 8.28
CA ARG A 134 -16.71 -13.15 7.46
C ARG A 134 -15.94 -14.24 6.72
N VAL A 135 -14.87 -13.88 6.01
CA VAL A 135 -14.04 -14.83 5.25
C VAL A 135 -13.40 -15.86 6.17
N TYR A 136 -12.80 -15.41 7.26
CA TYR A 136 -12.13 -16.30 8.21
C TYR A 136 -13.12 -17.27 8.89
N SER A 137 -14.29 -16.78 9.29
CA SER A 137 -15.32 -17.64 9.89
C SER A 137 -15.88 -18.68 8.90
N MET A 138 -15.96 -18.36 7.60
CA MET A 138 -16.30 -19.33 6.57
C MET A 138 -15.23 -20.41 6.41
N GLN A 139 -13.95 -20.02 6.36
CA GLN A 139 -12.84 -20.98 6.26
C GLN A 139 -12.82 -21.93 7.45
N LEU A 140 -12.92 -21.42 8.67
CA LEU A 140 -12.97 -22.26 9.88
C LEU A 140 -14.15 -23.23 9.88
N LYS A 141 -15.32 -22.81 9.38
CA LYS A 141 -16.48 -23.70 9.23
C LYS A 141 -16.20 -24.82 8.23
N HIS A 142 -15.56 -24.49 7.11
CA HIS A 142 -15.21 -25.46 6.08
C HIS A 142 -14.16 -26.47 6.59
N GLU A 143 -13.07 -26.02 7.21
CA GLU A 143 -12.06 -26.89 7.83
C GLU A 143 -12.68 -27.81 8.89
N ARG A 144 -13.55 -27.27 9.74
CA ARG A 144 -14.28 -28.07 10.73
C ARG A 144 -15.15 -29.15 10.09
N GLN A 145 -15.79 -28.87 8.96
CA GLN A 145 -16.56 -29.86 8.22
C GLN A 145 -15.66 -30.94 7.61
N ASN A 146 -14.49 -30.56 7.09
CA ASN A 146 -13.51 -31.50 6.54
C ASN A 146 -12.94 -32.43 7.62
N LEU A 147 -12.61 -31.89 8.80
CA LEU A 147 -12.20 -32.70 9.96
C LEU A 147 -13.28 -33.67 10.43
N LYS A 148 -14.56 -33.29 10.37
CA LYS A 148 -15.68 -34.19 10.69
C LYS A 148 -15.91 -35.30 9.65
N LYS A 149 -15.55 -35.06 8.39
CA LYS A 149 -15.67 -36.02 7.28
C LYS A 149 -14.47 -36.96 7.19
N ALA A 150 -13.34 -36.62 7.82
CA ALA A 150 -12.19 -37.50 7.90
C ALA A 150 -12.57 -38.76 8.68
N LYS A 151 -12.73 -39.89 7.98
CA LYS A 151 -12.78 -41.21 8.61
C LYS A 151 -11.41 -41.45 9.25
N ILE A 152 -11.37 -41.51 10.58
CA ILE A 152 -10.22 -42.07 11.28
C ILE A 152 -10.23 -43.57 10.97
N GLU A 153 -9.40 -44.00 10.02
CA GLU A 153 -9.11 -45.42 9.87
C GLU A 153 -8.36 -45.88 11.13
N HIS A 154 -9.09 -46.46 12.07
CA HIS A 154 -8.51 -47.28 13.12
C HIS A 154 -8.15 -48.65 12.54
N SER A 155 -7.19 -48.69 11.61
CA SER A 155 -6.56 -49.95 11.24
C SER A 155 -5.47 -50.27 12.27
N ILE A 156 -5.87 -50.60 13.49
CA ILE A 156 -5.00 -51.43 14.33
C ILE A 156 -5.27 -52.86 13.89
N SER A 157 -4.65 -53.28 12.78
CA SER A 157 -4.44 -54.70 12.57
C SER A 157 -3.42 -55.13 13.63
N LEU A 158 -3.92 -55.60 14.77
CA LEU A 158 -3.14 -56.38 15.73
C LEU A 158 -2.80 -57.71 15.05
N SER A 159 -1.78 -57.66 14.20
CA SER A 159 -1.13 -58.85 13.68
C SER A 159 -0.48 -59.55 14.87
N THR A 160 -1.12 -60.63 15.31
CA THR A 160 -0.56 -61.60 16.25
C THR A 160 0.55 -62.34 15.52
N THR A 161 1.71 -61.72 15.37
CA THR A 161 2.89 -62.36 14.81
C THR A 161 3.99 -62.34 15.84
N SER A 162 4.18 -63.53 16.43
CA SER A 162 5.38 -64.08 17.05
C SER A 162 6.57 -63.13 17.22
N PHE A 163 7.06 -63.05 18.46
CA PHE A 163 8.39 -62.57 18.80
C PHE A 163 9.44 -62.96 17.76
N PRO A 164 10.11 -62.01 17.08
CA PRO A 164 11.36 -62.31 16.40
C PRO A 164 12.42 -62.41 17.49
N ARG A 165 12.95 -63.62 17.60
CA ARG A 165 14.24 -63.93 18.22
C ARG A 165 15.27 -62.92 17.69
N PHE A 166 16.00 -62.30 18.61
CA PHE A 166 17.09 -61.36 18.35
C PHE A 166 17.90 -61.70 17.09
N LEU A 167 17.93 -60.77 16.14
CA LEU A 167 19.07 -60.56 15.26
C LEU A 167 19.38 -59.06 15.30
N TYR A 168 20.49 -58.74 15.97
CA TYR A 168 21.14 -57.44 15.87
C TYR A 168 21.64 -57.28 14.43
N SER A 169 21.10 -56.31 13.69
CA SER A 169 21.77 -55.75 12.50
C SER A 169 21.24 -54.35 12.19
N ASP A 170 22.12 -53.36 12.34
CA ASP A 170 22.25 -52.11 11.57
C ASP A 170 21.08 -51.10 11.49
N THR A 171 20.41 -50.78 12.59
CA THR A 171 19.48 -49.61 12.66
C THR A 171 19.82 -48.56 13.72
N THR A 172 20.94 -48.74 14.43
CA THR A 172 21.37 -47.81 15.51
C THR A 172 21.73 -46.42 15.00
N ASN A 173 22.22 -46.30 13.77
CA ASN A 173 22.64 -45.01 13.20
C ASN A 173 21.45 -44.12 12.83
N GLU A 174 20.37 -44.70 12.33
CA GLU A 174 19.16 -43.94 11.95
C GLU A 174 18.40 -43.44 13.19
N LEU A 175 18.31 -44.25 14.24
CA LEU A 175 17.70 -43.82 15.51
C LEU A 175 18.53 -42.71 16.20
N SER A 176 19.86 -42.77 16.13
CA SER A 176 20.75 -41.72 16.65
C SER A 176 20.56 -40.41 15.89
N ALA A 177 20.52 -40.45 14.55
CA ALA A 177 20.32 -39.28 13.72
C ALA A 177 18.95 -38.62 13.94
N VAL A 178 17.89 -39.42 14.16
CA VAL A 178 16.56 -38.88 14.51
C VAL A 178 16.58 -38.16 15.86
N CYS A 179 17.24 -38.73 16.87
CA CYS A 179 17.38 -38.11 18.19
C CYS A 179 18.21 -36.80 18.16
N GLU A 180 19.29 -36.77 17.37
CA GLU A 180 20.11 -35.56 17.17
C GLU A 180 19.32 -34.46 16.48
N ASN A 181 18.53 -34.79 15.45
CA ASN A 181 17.69 -33.83 14.75
C ASN A 181 16.58 -33.26 15.64
N ILE A 182 15.98 -34.07 16.52
CA ILE A 182 15.00 -33.60 17.50
C ILE A 182 15.64 -32.64 18.50
N THR A 183 16.87 -32.93 18.95
CA THR A 183 17.61 -32.08 19.89
C THR A 183 18.00 -30.74 19.25
N LEU A 184 18.43 -30.76 17.98
CA LEU A 184 18.71 -29.55 17.20
C LEU A 184 17.46 -28.68 17.01
N ALA A 185 16.33 -29.29 16.69
CA ALA A 185 15.06 -28.58 16.54
C ALA A 185 14.62 -27.92 17.86
N GLN A 186 14.76 -28.61 19.00
CA GLN A 186 14.45 -28.06 20.32
C GLN A 186 15.35 -26.86 20.67
N ASN A 187 16.65 -26.94 20.39
CA ASN A 187 17.58 -25.84 20.65
C ASN A 187 17.28 -24.61 19.78
N GLN A 188 16.88 -24.81 18.52
CA GLN A 188 16.47 -23.71 17.63
C GLN A 188 15.19 -23.02 18.12
N ILE A 189 14.20 -23.80 18.55
CA ILE A 189 12.95 -23.28 19.11
C ILE A 189 13.23 -22.47 20.39
N GLN A 190 14.12 -22.97 21.26
CA GLN A 190 14.48 -22.27 22.49
C GLN A 190 15.21 -20.94 22.21
N ALA A 191 16.18 -20.93 21.30
CA ALA A 191 16.88 -19.70 20.91
C ALA A 191 15.91 -18.66 20.31
N GLN A 192 14.94 -19.10 19.50
CA GLN A 192 13.93 -18.22 18.92
C GLN A 192 12.99 -17.64 20.00
N ALA A 193 12.59 -18.45 20.99
CA ALA A 193 11.78 -18.01 22.11
C ALA A 193 12.50 -16.96 22.98
N GLU A 194 13.78 -17.15 23.27
CA GLU A 194 14.61 -16.18 24.00
C GLU A 194 14.74 -14.86 23.24
N THR A 195 14.93 -14.92 21.93
CA THR A 195 15.00 -13.74 21.07
C THR A 195 13.68 -12.96 21.08
N MET A 196 12.54 -13.65 21.02
CA MET A 196 11.23 -13.01 21.16
C MET A 196 11.02 -12.39 22.55
N HIS A 197 11.46 -13.07 23.61
CA HIS A 197 11.37 -12.56 24.97
C HIS A 197 12.19 -11.28 25.16
N GLN A 198 13.38 -11.20 24.59
CA GLN A 198 14.20 -9.98 24.61
C GLN A 198 13.54 -8.84 23.80
N LYS A 199 12.96 -9.12 22.63
CA LYS A 199 12.21 -8.13 21.85
C LYS A 199 11.02 -7.58 22.63
N GLN A 200 10.26 -8.44 23.31
CA GLN A 200 9.15 -8.01 24.18
C GLN A 200 9.62 -7.14 25.35
N LYS A 201 10.76 -7.45 25.98
CA LYS A 201 11.37 -6.59 27.01
C LYS A 201 11.72 -5.20 26.48
N LYS A 202 12.33 -5.11 25.29
CA LYS A 202 12.66 -3.83 24.64
C LYS A 202 11.40 -3.01 24.32
N ILE A 203 10.34 -3.66 23.84
CA ILE A 203 9.05 -3.00 23.58
C ILE A 203 8.44 -2.46 24.88
N LYS A 204 8.49 -3.22 25.98
CA LYS A 204 8.01 -2.74 27.29
C LYS A 204 8.79 -1.53 27.79
N ILE A 205 10.12 -1.52 27.63
CA ILE A 205 10.96 -0.38 27.99
C ILE A 205 10.60 0.85 27.15
N ALA A 206 10.48 0.70 25.83
CA ALA A 206 10.07 1.80 24.94
C ALA A 206 8.68 2.34 25.29
N HIS A 207 7.74 1.46 25.66
CA HIS A 207 6.40 1.86 26.09
C HIS A 207 6.42 2.63 27.42
N ASN A 208 7.27 2.23 28.38
CA ASN A 208 7.43 2.96 29.64
C ASN A 208 8.08 4.34 29.43
N ILE A 209 9.09 4.45 28.56
CA ILE A 209 9.71 5.75 28.21
C ILE A 209 8.68 6.69 27.57
N LEU A 210 7.84 6.19 26.65
CA LEU A 210 6.77 6.99 26.05
C LEU A 210 5.71 7.43 27.07
N LYS A 211 5.49 6.63 28.11
CA LYS A 211 4.55 6.95 29.20
C LYS A 211 5.12 8.02 30.13
N GLU A 212 6.42 7.96 30.44
CA GLU A 212 7.13 8.99 31.21
C GLU A 212 7.20 10.32 30.45
N GLN A 213 7.52 10.30 29.14
CA GLN A 213 7.51 11.52 28.31
C GLN A 213 6.14 12.18 28.22
N LYS A 214 5.04 11.41 28.24
CA LYS A 214 3.68 11.94 28.32
C LYS A 214 3.36 12.54 29.70
N SER A 215 3.93 12.00 30.77
CA SER A 215 3.80 12.54 32.13
C SER A 215 4.53 13.88 32.26
N ASP A 216 5.73 14.00 31.69
CA ASP A 216 6.53 15.23 31.72
C ASP A 216 5.96 16.33 30.81
N LEU A 217 5.34 15.99 29.67
CA LEU A 217 4.62 16.97 28.83
C LEU A 217 3.35 17.50 29.49
N GLY A 218 2.76 16.73 30.42
CA GLY A 218 1.59 17.16 31.20
C GLY A 218 1.90 18.28 32.19
N HIS A 219 3.16 18.49 32.57
CA HIS A 219 3.58 19.56 33.47
C HIS A 219 4.01 20.86 32.76
N LEU A 220 4.14 20.86 31.43
CA LEU A 220 4.59 22.03 30.67
C LEU A 220 3.44 22.91 30.15
N TYR A 221 2.19 22.45 30.24
CA TYR A 221 0.99 23.18 29.80
C TYR A 221 0.05 23.58 30.94
N ASP A 222 0.59 23.83 32.13
CA ASP A 222 -0.12 24.64 33.15
C ASP A 222 0.29 26.11 32.98
N THR A 223 -0.03 26.69 31.83
CA THR A 223 -0.03 28.15 31.68
C THR A 223 -1.36 28.65 32.22
N GLY A 224 -1.35 29.07 33.49
CA GLY A 224 -2.51 29.49 34.27
C GLY A 224 -3.38 30.54 33.58
N TYR A 225 -4.40 30.09 32.87
CA TYR A 225 -5.60 30.86 32.62
C TYR A 225 -6.66 30.43 33.63
N THR A 226 -6.67 31.13 34.77
CA THR A 226 -7.85 31.26 35.61
C THR A 226 -8.98 31.84 34.76
N SER A 227 -10.09 31.11 34.65
CA SER A 227 -11.37 31.68 34.21
C SER A 227 -12.10 32.21 35.45
N GLU A 228 -12.70 33.39 35.29
CA GLU A 228 -13.42 34.20 36.28
C GLU A 228 -14.47 33.44 37.12
#